data_AF-A0A963LPH6-F1
#
_entry.id   AF-A0A963LPH6-F1
#
_cell.length_a   1.000
_cell.length_b   1.000
_cell.length_c   1.000
_cell.angle_alpha   90.00
_cell.angle_beta   90.00
_cell.angle_gamma   90.00
#
_symmetry.space_group_name_H-M   'P 1'
#
loop_
_entity.id
_entity.type
_entity.pdbx_description
1 polymer ?
#
loop_
_entity_poly.entity_id
_entity_poly.type
_entity_poly.pdbx_seq_one_letter_code
_entity_poly.pdbx_strand_id
1 'polypeptide(L)'
;LAHARLTRARAQTRMQVQAERAARRQARGRRERDTGSQGRMLLDARRERAEHSLGALQERHLQRSSLLHQDVTDAWRAWAQDLETPRFPRQLQAVPPHRPVLVLEGLIGPWAWGQALDLCLQGPARMQLRGPNGCGKSTLLRLIAGRLSPARGDCRTPLGTALLDQSLSLLDPRRDLLDQLQAAAPGMDTAQLRQHLAQAGLGPDRIHRPAGTLSGGERMRGALLCAGLHQPT
;
A
#
# COMPACT_ATOMS: atom_id res chain seq x y z
N LEU A 1 11.62 -10.38 8.95
CA LEU A 1 11.52 -9.72 7.60
C LEU A 1 12.42 -10.37 6.55
N ALA A 2 13.70 -10.63 6.85
CA ALA A 2 14.60 -11.34 5.93
C ALA A 2 14.08 -12.75 5.58
N HIS A 3 13.56 -13.49 6.57
CA HIS A 3 13.01 -14.84 6.36
C HIS A 3 11.83 -14.84 5.37
N ALA A 4 10.80 -14.01 5.55
CA ALA A 4 9.65 -13.95 4.63
C ALA A 4 10.01 -13.48 3.21
N ARG A 5 10.98 -12.56 3.07
CA ARG A 5 11.54 -12.17 1.77
C ARG A 5 12.33 -13.31 1.13
N LEU A 6 13.11 -14.06 1.92
CA LEU A 6 13.80 -15.27 1.48
C LEU A 6 12.83 -16.39 1.08
N THR A 7 11.73 -16.59 1.80
CA THR A 7 10.73 -17.61 1.45
C THR A 7 10.03 -17.26 0.14
N ARG A 8 9.67 -15.98 -0.06
CA ARG A 8 9.08 -15.49 -1.33
C ARG A 8 10.08 -15.55 -2.49
N ALA A 9 11.33 -15.14 -2.27
CA ALA A 9 12.38 -15.24 -3.26
C ALA A 9 12.65 -16.71 -3.64
N ARG A 10 12.77 -17.62 -2.66
CA ARG A 10 12.94 -19.07 -2.91
C ARG A 10 11.75 -19.67 -3.65
N ALA A 11 10.53 -19.24 -3.36
CA ALA A 11 9.33 -19.67 -4.09
C ALA A 11 9.35 -19.18 -5.55
N GLN A 12 9.72 -17.92 -5.79
CA GLN A 12 9.84 -17.36 -7.14
C GLN A 12 10.99 -18.01 -7.93
N THR A 13 12.15 -18.25 -7.30
CA THR A 13 13.27 -18.95 -7.93
C THR A 13 12.89 -20.40 -8.27
N ARG A 14 12.17 -21.11 -7.39
CA ARG A 14 11.67 -22.46 -7.70
C ARG A 14 10.71 -22.46 -8.89
N MET A 15 9.82 -21.46 -8.99
CA MET A 15 8.93 -21.30 -10.15
C MET A 15 9.69 -20.99 -11.44
N GLN A 16 10.68 -20.08 -11.39
CA GLN A 16 11.53 -19.77 -12.55
C GLN A 16 12.31 -20.99 -13.02
N VAL A 17 12.92 -21.75 -12.11
CA VAL A 17 13.66 -22.97 -12.45
C VAL A 17 12.75 -24.04 -13.03
N GLN A 18 11.52 -24.18 -12.54
CA GLN A 18 10.54 -25.11 -13.10
C GLN A 18 10.07 -24.68 -14.49
N ALA A 19 9.81 -23.39 -14.71
CA ALA A 19 9.45 -22.82 -16.00
C ALA A 19 10.59 -22.98 -17.03
N GLU A 20 11.83 -22.73 -16.62
CA GLU A 20 13.00 -22.86 -17.48
C GLU A 20 13.27 -24.34 -17.86
N ARG A 21 13.12 -25.27 -16.91
CA ARG A 21 13.18 -26.72 -17.19
C ARG A 21 12.06 -27.20 -18.12
N ALA A 22 10.86 -26.62 -18.01
CA ALA A 22 9.75 -26.92 -18.92
C ALA A 22 10.04 -26.37 -20.34
N ALA A 23 10.55 -25.14 -20.44
CA ALA A 23 10.94 -24.52 -21.72
C ALA A 23 12.08 -25.29 -22.41
N ARG A 24 13.12 -25.72 -21.67
CA ARG A 24 14.22 -26.54 -22.22
C ARG A 24 13.72 -27.89 -22.76
N ARG A 25 12.77 -28.53 -22.07
CA ARG A 25 12.16 -29.79 -22.54
C ARG A 25 11.32 -29.60 -23.80
N GLN A 26 10.54 -28.51 -23.90
CA GLN A 26 9.83 -28.18 -25.13
C GLN A 26 10.78 -27.89 -26.30
N ALA A 27 11.85 -27.15 -26.06
CA ALA A 27 12.85 -26.86 -27.10
C ALA A 27 13.56 -28.12 -27.60
N ARG A 28 13.88 -29.06 -26.71
CA ARG A 28 14.44 -30.37 -27.07
C ARG A 28 13.45 -31.22 -27.87
N GLY A 29 12.18 -31.25 -27.45
CA GLY A 29 11.12 -31.96 -28.19
C GLY A 29 10.84 -31.37 -29.58
N ARG A 30 11.05 -30.06 -29.79
CA ARG A 30 11.00 -29.43 -31.12
C ARG A 30 12.18 -29.90 -31.99
N ARG A 31 13.39 -29.92 -31.46
CA ARG A 31 14.59 -30.40 -32.20
C ARG A 31 14.49 -31.88 -32.58
N GLU A 32 13.96 -32.72 -31.68
CA GLU A 32 13.77 -34.15 -31.95
C GLU A 32 12.71 -34.42 -33.06
N ARG A 33 11.81 -33.46 -33.33
CA ARG A 33 10.87 -33.48 -34.45
C ARG A 33 11.54 -33.16 -35.78
N ASP A 34 12.50 -32.23 -35.77
CA ASP A 34 13.25 -31.82 -36.97
C ASP A 34 14.26 -32.89 -37.44
N THR A 35 14.71 -33.78 -36.55
CA THR A 35 15.67 -34.87 -36.85
C THR A 35 15.03 -36.20 -37.31
N GLY A 36 13.72 -36.24 -37.57
CA GLY A 36 13.10 -37.24 -38.44
C GLY A 36 13.02 -38.72 -37.98
N SER A 37 13.22 -39.04 -36.71
CA SER A 37 13.28 -40.45 -36.25
C SER A 37 11.91 -41.06 -35.82
N GLN A 38 10.83 -40.30 -35.74
CA GLN A 38 9.50 -40.81 -35.36
C GLN A 38 8.40 -40.26 -36.27
N GLY A 39 7.39 -41.08 -36.59
CA GLY A 39 6.30 -40.69 -37.47
C GLY A 39 5.54 -39.46 -36.98
N ARG A 40 5.27 -38.50 -37.89
CA ARG A 40 4.59 -37.21 -37.59
C ARG A 40 3.34 -37.37 -36.72
N MET A 41 2.49 -38.36 -37.03
CA MET A 41 1.26 -38.62 -36.28
C MET A 41 1.50 -38.97 -34.79
N LEU A 42 2.56 -39.69 -34.46
CA LEU A 42 2.90 -40.00 -33.05
C LEU A 42 3.42 -38.77 -32.30
N LEU A 43 4.12 -37.87 -32.99
CA LEU A 43 4.64 -36.62 -32.44
C LEU A 43 3.53 -35.57 -32.25
N ASP A 44 2.54 -35.54 -33.16
CA ASP A 44 1.34 -34.72 -33.04
C ASP A 44 0.44 -35.23 -31.91
N ALA A 45 0.19 -36.54 -31.83
CA ALA A 45 -0.57 -37.14 -30.73
C ALA A 45 0.10 -36.95 -29.35
N ARG A 46 1.44 -36.89 -29.29
CA ARG A 46 2.17 -36.55 -28.04
C ARG A 46 2.09 -35.06 -27.72
N ARG A 47 2.12 -34.19 -28.73
CA ARG A 47 1.96 -32.74 -28.58
C ARG A 47 0.57 -32.40 -28.05
N GLU A 48 -0.48 -32.96 -28.65
CA GLU A 48 -1.87 -32.76 -28.20
C GLU A 48 -2.04 -33.21 -26.76
N ARG A 49 -1.52 -34.38 -26.38
CA ARG A 49 -1.54 -34.85 -24.98
C ARG A 49 -0.74 -33.94 -24.03
N ALA A 50 0.38 -33.37 -24.48
CA ALA A 50 1.18 -32.44 -23.70
C ALA A 50 0.47 -31.07 -23.54
N GLU A 51 -0.18 -30.58 -24.59
CA GLU A 51 -0.96 -29.33 -24.58
C GLU A 51 -2.21 -29.48 -23.69
N HIS A 52 -2.92 -30.61 -23.79
CA HIS A 52 -4.09 -30.91 -22.93
C HIS A 52 -3.71 -31.06 -21.44
N SER A 53 -2.57 -31.69 -21.15
CA SER A 53 -2.08 -31.84 -19.77
C SER A 53 -1.53 -30.54 -19.18
N LEU A 54 -0.89 -29.68 -19.99
CA LEU A 54 -0.48 -28.33 -19.58
C LEU A 54 -1.68 -27.40 -19.36
N GLY A 55 -2.69 -27.46 -20.24
CA GLY A 55 -3.94 -26.73 -20.09
C GLY A 55 -4.68 -27.11 -18.81
N ALA A 56 -4.84 -28.41 -18.55
CA ALA A 56 -5.45 -28.91 -17.31
C ALA A 56 -4.66 -28.53 -16.05
N LEU A 57 -3.32 -28.47 -16.12
CA LEU A 57 -2.47 -28.01 -15.02
C LEU A 57 -2.63 -26.50 -14.78
N GLN A 58 -2.67 -25.68 -15.84
CA GLN A 58 -2.88 -24.23 -15.75
C GLN A 58 -4.28 -23.91 -15.22
N GLU A 59 -5.32 -24.59 -15.71
CA GLU A 59 -6.69 -24.45 -15.20
C GLU A 59 -6.77 -24.84 -13.72
N ARG A 60 -6.15 -25.95 -13.31
CA ARG A 60 -6.09 -26.32 -11.88
C ARG A 60 -5.30 -25.30 -11.05
N HIS A 61 -4.25 -24.71 -11.59
CA HIS A 61 -3.49 -23.66 -10.90
C HIS A 61 -4.29 -22.35 -10.80
N LEU A 62 -5.02 -21.96 -11.84
CA LEU A 62 -5.89 -20.79 -11.87
C LEU A 62 -7.09 -20.99 -10.94
N GLN A 63 -7.75 -22.15 -10.99
CA GLN A 63 -8.83 -22.53 -10.06
C GLN A 63 -8.33 -22.56 -8.62
N ARG A 64 -7.18 -23.17 -8.35
CA ARG A 64 -6.58 -23.19 -7.00
C ARG A 64 -6.20 -21.79 -6.51
N SER A 65 -5.67 -20.94 -7.39
CA SER A 65 -5.37 -19.54 -7.05
C SER A 65 -6.64 -18.72 -6.85
N SER A 66 -7.70 -18.97 -7.62
CA SER A 66 -9.00 -18.32 -7.50
C SER A 66 -9.71 -18.74 -6.21
N LEU A 67 -9.68 -20.03 -5.87
CA LEU A 67 -10.20 -20.55 -4.60
C LEU A 67 -9.42 -19.96 -3.42
N LEU A 68 -8.09 -19.94 -3.47
CA LEU A 68 -7.29 -19.27 -2.42
C LEU A 68 -7.57 -17.77 -2.32
N HIS A 69 -7.86 -17.09 -3.43
CA HIS A 69 -8.24 -15.67 -3.42
C HIS A 69 -9.66 -15.46 -2.88
N GLN A 70 -10.61 -16.33 -3.21
CA GLN A 70 -11.98 -16.30 -2.69
C GLN A 70 -12.00 -16.62 -1.20
N ASP A 71 -11.29 -17.66 -0.75
CA ASP A 71 -11.14 -18.01 0.67
C ASP A 71 -10.56 -16.84 1.48
N VAL A 72 -9.55 -16.13 0.95
CA VAL A 72 -9.00 -14.93 1.61
C VAL A 72 -10.01 -13.78 1.62
N THR A 73 -10.79 -13.60 0.55
CA THR A 73 -11.78 -12.52 0.45
C THR A 73 -12.99 -12.77 1.33
N ASP A 74 -13.43 -14.02 1.43
CA ASP A 74 -14.59 -14.44 2.22
C ASP A 74 -14.22 -14.58 3.70
N ALA A 75 -13.00 -15.06 4.02
CA ALA A 75 -12.45 -14.95 5.37
C ALA A 75 -12.26 -13.49 5.80
N TRP A 76 -11.89 -12.60 4.87
CA TRP A 76 -11.82 -11.16 5.14
C TRP A 76 -13.20 -10.54 5.35
N ARG A 77 -14.22 -10.92 4.56
CA ARG A 77 -15.61 -10.45 4.74
C ARG A 77 -16.22 -10.95 6.04
N ALA A 78 -16.00 -12.21 6.40
CA ALA A 78 -16.46 -12.79 7.66
C ALA A 78 -15.75 -12.15 8.86
N TRP A 79 -14.44 -11.96 8.78
CA TRP A 79 -13.68 -11.23 9.82
C TRP A 79 -14.07 -9.74 9.90
N ALA A 80 -14.40 -9.12 8.77
CA ALA A 80 -14.87 -7.73 8.72
C ALA A 80 -16.29 -7.55 9.28
N GLN A 81 -17.09 -8.61 9.38
CA GLN A 81 -18.40 -8.59 10.03
C GLN A 81 -18.30 -8.64 11.57
N ASP A 82 -17.25 -9.25 12.10
CA ASP A 82 -16.98 -9.32 13.56
C ASP A 82 -16.13 -8.16 14.09
N LEU A 83 -15.54 -7.36 13.21
CA LEU A 83 -14.88 -6.13 13.60
C LEU A 83 -15.91 -5.04 13.83
N GLU A 84 -16.04 -4.60 15.08
CA GLU A 84 -16.48 -3.24 15.34
C GLU A 84 -15.75 -2.30 14.36
N THR A 85 -16.49 -1.65 13.47
CA THR A 85 -15.94 -0.78 12.44
C THR A 85 -14.93 0.16 13.09
N PRO A 86 -13.63 0.10 12.71
CA PRO A 86 -12.59 0.87 13.38
C PRO A 86 -12.99 2.35 13.46
N ARG A 87 -13.21 2.84 14.68
CA ARG A 87 -13.63 4.20 14.94
C ARG A 87 -12.38 5.03 15.14
N PHE A 88 -12.12 5.92 14.20
CA PHE A 88 -11.11 6.95 14.38
C PHE A 88 -11.72 8.09 15.19
N PRO A 89 -10.97 8.66 16.15
CA PRO A 89 -11.46 9.81 16.91
C PRO A 89 -11.96 10.88 15.94
N ARG A 90 -13.24 11.23 16.08
CA ARG A 90 -13.92 12.26 15.30
C ARG A 90 -13.42 13.68 15.66
N GLN A 91 -12.59 13.80 16.70
CA GLN A 91 -11.96 15.03 17.14
C GLN A 91 -10.66 15.28 16.39
N LEU A 92 -10.76 15.49 15.08
CA LEU A 92 -9.94 16.53 14.47
C LEU A 92 -10.57 17.83 14.97
N GLN A 93 -9.81 18.77 15.53
CA GLN A 93 -10.35 20.09 15.87
C GLN A 93 -11.21 20.58 14.70
N ALA A 94 -12.50 20.82 14.95
CA ALA A 94 -13.42 21.19 13.89
C ALA A 94 -12.91 22.49 13.30
N VAL A 95 -12.38 22.43 12.07
CA VAL A 95 -11.90 23.63 11.40
C VAL A 95 -13.10 24.55 11.23
N PRO A 96 -13.07 25.78 11.79
CA PRO A 96 -14.18 26.71 11.65
C PRO A 96 -14.50 26.96 10.17
N PRO A 97 -15.77 27.16 9.82
CA PRO A 97 -16.14 27.50 8.46
C PRO A 97 -15.36 28.75 8.01
N HIS A 98 -14.94 28.76 6.73
CA HIS A 98 -14.19 29.86 6.11
C HIS A 98 -12.75 30.06 6.62
N ARG A 99 -12.26 29.24 7.56
CA ARG A 99 -10.86 29.30 8.00
C ARG A 99 -9.95 28.78 6.89
N PRO A 100 -8.95 29.53 6.41
CA PRO A 100 -8.01 29.03 5.41
C PRO A 100 -7.20 27.86 5.98
N VAL A 101 -7.21 26.74 5.25
CA VAL A 101 -6.46 25.51 5.60
C VAL A 101 -5.29 25.26 4.66
N LEU A 102 -5.37 25.77 3.43
CA LEU A 102 -4.30 25.73 2.44
C LEU A 102 -4.37 26.98 1.58
N VAL A 103 -3.24 27.64 1.41
CA VAL A 103 -3.10 28.79 0.51
C VAL A 103 -1.88 28.56 -0.37
N LEU A 104 -2.10 28.47 -1.68
CA LEU A 104 -1.09 28.40 -2.72
C LEU A 104 -1.16 29.70 -3.52
N GLU A 105 -0.03 30.40 -3.63
CA GLU A 105 0.08 31.66 -4.37
C GLU A 105 1.24 31.55 -5.36
N GLY A 106 0.93 31.51 -6.65
CA GLY A 106 1.90 31.38 -7.72
C GLY A 106 2.80 30.14 -7.60
N LEU A 107 2.31 29.04 -7.01
CA LEU A 107 3.14 27.92 -6.59
C LEU A 107 3.70 27.15 -7.79
N ILE A 108 5.04 27.07 -7.87
CA ILE A 108 5.77 26.25 -8.84
C ILE A 108 6.67 25.28 -8.09
N GLY A 109 6.54 23.98 -8.39
CA GLY A 109 7.38 22.94 -7.79
C GLY A 109 8.83 22.94 -8.32
N PRO A 110 9.79 22.29 -7.61
CA PRO A 110 11.22 22.27 -7.94
C PRO A 110 11.61 21.60 -9.27
N TRP A 111 10.67 20.92 -9.93
CA TRP A 111 10.85 20.35 -11.27
C TRP A 111 9.86 20.95 -12.28
N ALA A 112 9.39 22.16 -11.98
CA ALA A 112 8.49 22.98 -12.80
C ALA A 112 7.38 22.16 -13.47
N TRP A 113 6.27 21.95 -12.75
CA TRP A 113 5.02 21.66 -13.46
C TRP A 113 4.64 22.88 -14.30
N GLY A 114 4.04 22.67 -15.46
CA GLY A 114 4.00 23.70 -16.51
C GLY A 114 3.36 25.04 -16.14
N GLN A 115 2.45 25.09 -15.16
CA GLN A 115 1.75 26.30 -14.76
C GLN A 115 1.84 26.53 -13.24
N ALA A 116 1.92 27.80 -12.84
CA ALA A 116 1.79 28.20 -11.44
C ALA A 116 0.41 27.83 -10.89
N LEU A 117 0.36 27.39 -9.63
CA LEU A 117 -0.88 27.01 -8.96
C LEU A 117 -1.29 28.07 -7.95
N ASP A 118 -2.50 28.59 -8.13
CA ASP A 118 -3.19 29.47 -7.20
C ASP A 118 -4.41 28.75 -6.64
N LEU A 119 -4.46 28.59 -5.32
CA LEU A 119 -5.54 27.88 -4.64
C LEU A 119 -5.68 28.34 -3.20
N CYS A 120 -6.88 28.78 -2.81
CA CYS A 120 -7.23 28.99 -1.41
C CYS A 120 -8.32 27.99 -1.02
N LEU A 121 -7.98 27.07 -0.11
CA LEU A 121 -8.92 26.11 0.47
C LEU A 121 -9.31 26.59 1.86
N GLN A 122 -10.62 26.70 2.09
CA GLN A 122 -11.19 27.03 3.39
C GLN A 122 -11.85 25.78 4.00
N GLY A 123 -11.67 25.57 5.30
CA GLY A 123 -12.24 24.44 6.02
C GLY A 123 -13.70 24.66 6.44
N PRO A 124 -14.42 23.58 6.81
CA PRO A 124 -14.05 22.19 6.58
C PRO A 124 -14.23 21.82 5.10
N ALA A 125 -13.18 21.30 4.45
CA ALA A 125 -13.23 20.92 3.04
C ALA A 125 -12.53 19.59 2.78
N ARG A 126 -13.00 18.88 1.75
CA ARG A 126 -12.39 17.67 1.22
C ARG A 126 -12.16 17.86 -0.26
N MET A 127 -10.91 17.70 -0.69
CA MET A 127 -10.53 17.85 -2.09
C MET A 127 -9.86 16.58 -2.57
N GLN A 128 -10.16 16.18 -3.81
CA GLN A 128 -9.48 15.08 -4.46
C GLN A 128 -8.53 15.61 -5.54
N LEU A 129 -7.25 15.27 -5.42
CA LEU A 129 -6.26 15.56 -6.45
C LEU A 129 -6.23 14.43 -7.48
N ARG A 130 -6.62 14.72 -8.73
CA ARG A 130 -6.64 13.77 -9.86
C ARG A 130 -5.64 14.20 -10.95
N GLY A 131 -5.17 13.24 -11.73
CA GLY A 131 -4.29 13.47 -12.87
C GLY A 131 -3.44 12.24 -13.22
N PRO A 132 -2.80 12.20 -14.40
CA PRO A 132 -1.99 11.06 -14.84
C PRO A 132 -0.76 10.83 -13.95
N ASN A 133 -0.19 9.62 -14.01
CA ASN A 133 1.06 9.34 -13.32
C ASN A 133 2.18 10.23 -13.87
N GLY A 134 3.01 10.78 -12.98
CA GLY A 134 4.08 11.71 -13.37
C GLY A 134 3.69 13.19 -13.43
N CYS A 135 2.40 13.57 -13.34
CA CYS A 135 1.98 14.98 -13.40
C CYS A 135 2.31 15.82 -12.13
N GLY A 136 3.09 15.28 -11.19
CA GLY A 136 3.52 16.02 -9.99
C GLY A 136 2.59 15.94 -8.77
N LYS A 137 1.56 15.10 -8.72
CA LYS A 137 0.66 14.99 -7.54
C LYS A 137 1.41 14.73 -6.23
N SER A 138 2.30 13.74 -6.22
CA SER A 138 3.10 13.41 -5.04
C SER A 138 4.06 14.55 -4.67
N THR A 139 4.52 15.31 -5.66
CA THR A 139 5.32 16.52 -5.46
C THR A 139 4.48 17.60 -4.79
N LEU A 140 3.25 17.84 -5.25
CA LEU A 140 2.31 18.80 -4.64
C LEU A 140 2.03 18.45 -3.19
N LEU A 141 1.71 17.18 -2.90
CA LEU A 141 1.45 16.74 -1.53
C LEU A 141 2.68 16.91 -0.62
N ARG A 142 3.90 16.72 -1.14
CA ARG A 142 5.13 16.97 -0.37
C ARG A 142 5.40 18.45 -0.13
N LEU A 143 5.11 19.32 -1.10
CA LEU A 143 5.19 20.78 -0.95
C LEU A 143 4.20 21.25 0.13
N ILE A 144 2.94 20.81 0.04
CA ILE A 144 1.90 21.10 1.04
C ILE A 144 2.32 20.64 2.44
N ALA A 145 2.95 19.47 2.53
CA ALA A 145 3.43 18.91 3.79
C ALA A 145 4.75 19.54 4.31
N GLY A 146 5.28 20.57 3.65
CA GLY A 146 6.55 21.20 4.01
C GLY A 146 7.78 20.30 3.85
N ARG A 147 7.66 19.15 3.19
CA ARG A 147 8.76 18.18 2.97
C ARG A 147 9.62 18.51 1.76
N LEU A 148 9.24 19.55 1.00
CA LEU A 148 9.91 20.00 -0.20
C LEU A 148 9.72 21.52 -0.30
N SER A 149 10.72 22.23 -0.78
CA SER A 149 10.62 23.67 -1.02
C SER A 149 10.11 23.96 -2.43
N PRO A 150 9.27 24.99 -2.62
CA PRO A 150 8.86 25.43 -3.94
C PRO A 150 10.03 26.03 -4.72
N ALA A 151 9.98 25.96 -6.05
CA ALA A 151 10.89 26.73 -6.91
C ALA A 151 10.52 28.21 -6.93
N ARG A 152 9.22 28.52 -6.94
CA ARG A 152 8.65 29.87 -6.90
C ARG A 152 7.27 29.84 -6.24
N GLY A 153 6.81 31.02 -5.82
CA GLY A 153 5.54 31.18 -5.14
C GLY A 153 5.60 30.72 -3.69
N ASP A 154 4.43 30.66 -3.06
CA ASP A 154 4.29 30.35 -1.64
C ASP A 154 3.25 29.24 -1.40
N CYS A 155 3.45 28.49 -0.32
CA CYS A 155 2.58 27.42 0.13
C CYS A 155 2.41 27.51 1.64
N ARG A 156 1.24 27.96 2.09
CA ARG A 156 0.91 28.13 3.51
C ARG A 156 -0.13 27.14 3.96
N THR A 157 0.10 26.55 5.12
CA THR A 157 -0.82 25.63 5.80
C THR A 157 -1.07 26.12 7.24
N PRO A 158 -1.98 27.09 7.44
CA PRO A 158 -2.10 27.82 8.71
C PRO A 158 -2.48 26.98 9.93
N LEU A 159 -3.04 25.78 9.70
CA LEU A 159 -3.44 24.83 10.73
C LEU A 159 -2.51 23.61 10.77
N GLY A 160 -1.35 23.70 10.11
CA GLY A 160 -0.40 22.61 9.89
C GLY A 160 -0.97 21.42 9.11
N THR A 161 -0.11 20.42 8.88
CA THR A 161 -0.46 19.28 8.03
C THR A 161 0.19 17.97 8.50
N ALA A 162 -0.48 16.86 8.20
CA ALA A 162 0.10 15.53 8.27
C ALA A 162 0.01 14.87 6.90
N LEU A 163 1.11 14.27 6.43
CA LEU A 163 1.17 13.55 5.16
C LEU A 163 1.15 12.05 5.39
N LEU A 164 0.08 11.41 4.94
CA LEU A 164 -0.02 9.96 4.85
C LEU A 164 0.40 9.50 3.45
N ASP A 165 1.66 9.11 3.29
CA ASP A 165 2.15 8.56 2.03
C ASP A 165 1.92 7.05 1.89
N GLN A 166 2.13 6.53 0.67
CA GLN A 166 1.94 5.11 0.36
C GLN A 166 2.86 4.17 1.16
N SER A 167 3.99 4.67 1.66
CA SER A 167 4.95 3.90 2.47
C SER A 167 4.63 3.94 3.97
N LEU A 168 3.68 4.79 4.38
CA LEU A 168 3.36 5.12 5.75
C LEU A 168 4.60 5.61 6.52
N SER A 169 5.37 6.52 5.91
CA SER A 169 6.61 7.05 6.48
C SER A 169 6.45 7.79 7.81
N LEU A 170 5.21 8.13 8.17
CA LEU A 170 4.86 8.71 9.47
C LEU A 170 5.04 7.73 10.63
N LEU A 171 5.13 6.42 10.35
CA LEU A 171 5.49 5.41 11.33
C LEU A 171 6.92 4.91 11.11
N ASP A 172 7.74 4.96 12.15
CA ASP A 172 8.99 4.23 12.24
C ASP A 172 8.69 2.72 12.46
N PRO A 173 9.06 1.84 11.51
CA PRO A 173 8.78 0.42 11.61
C PRO A 173 9.53 -0.29 12.77
N ARG A 174 10.56 0.34 13.34
CA ARG A 174 11.38 -0.22 14.42
C ARG A 174 10.86 0.14 15.80
N ARG A 175 10.02 1.17 15.91
CA ARG A 175 9.51 1.68 17.18
C ARG A 175 8.16 1.09 17.52
N ASP A 176 7.90 1.03 18.81
CA ASP A 176 6.63 0.73 19.44
C ASP A 176 5.52 1.65 18.89
N LEU A 177 4.29 1.13 18.75
CA LEU A 177 3.20 1.93 18.20
C LEU A 177 2.68 2.95 19.23
N LEU A 178 2.58 2.59 20.50
CA LEU A 178 2.13 3.48 21.56
C LEU A 178 3.09 4.67 21.73
N ASP A 179 4.40 4.39 21.76
CA ASP A 179 5.43 5.44 21.89
C ASP A 179 5.36 6.46 20.74
N GLN A 180 5.06 5.97 19.54
CA GLN A 180 4.92 6.83 18.36
C GLN A 180 3.66 7.69 18.41
N LEU A 181 2.54 7.14 18.91
CA LEU A 181 1.33 7.94 19.14
C LEU A 181 1.56 8.99 20.23
N GLN A 182 2.26 8.64 21.30
CA GLN A 182 2.60 9.57 22.38
C GLN A 182 3.53 10.69 21.88
N ALA A 183 4.48 10.37 20.99
CA ALA A 183 5.30 11.38 20.33
C ALA A 183 4.49 12.28 19.39
N ALA A 184 3.45 11.76 18.75
CA ALA A 184 2.56 12.54 17.88
C ALA A 184 1.61 13.45 18.67
N ALA A 185 1.26 13.08 19.91
CA ALA A 185 0.35 13.81 20.79
C ALA A 185 0.89 13.90 22.23
N PRO A 186 1.96 14.69 22.47
CA PRO A 186 2.64 14.74 23.77
C PRO A 186 1.77 15.27 24.92
N GLY A 187 0.69 16.00 24.60
CA GLY A 187 -0.26 16.52 25.59
C GLY A 187 -1.40 15.57 25.96
N MET A 188 -1.46 14.36 25.39
CA MET A 188 -2.53 13.39 25.64
C MET A 188 -2.07 12.30 26.61
N ASP A 189 -2.94 11.92 27.56
CA ASP A 189 -2.64 10.87 28.52
C ASP A 189 -2.58 9.48 27.84
N THR A 190 -1.73 8.60 28.36
CA THR A 190 -1.53 7.24 27.88
C THR A 190 -2.83 6.42 27.90
N ALA A 191 -3.72 6.63 28.87
CA ALA A 191 -5.01 5.93 28.91
C ALA A 191 -5.90 6.34 27.72
N GLN A 192 -5.92 7.62 27.36
CA GLN A 192 -6.67 8.14 26.21
C GLN A 192 -6.09 7.61 24.89
N LEU A 193 -4.76 7.56 24.76
CA LEU A 193 -4.09 6.99 23.59
C LEU A 193 -4.42 5.51 23.41
N ARG A 194 -4.42 4.73 24.50
CA ARG A 194 -4.83 3.31 24.50
C ARG A 194 -6.29 3.15 24.08
N GLN A 195 -7.17 4.03 24.53
CA GLN A 195 -8.58 4.03 24.12
C GLN A 195 -8.72 4.29 22.62
N HIS A 196 -7.99 5.25 22.04
CA HIS A 196 -8.01 5.50 20.59
C HIS A 196 -7.46 4.32 19.78
N LEU A 197 -6.39 3.68 20.25
CA LEU A 197 -5.86 2.47 19.64
C LEU A 197 -6.88 1.33 19.67
N ALA A 198 -7.52 1.10 20.82
CA ALA A 198 -8.56 0.09 20.97
C ALA A 198 -9.75 0.35 20.03
N GLN A 199 -10.23 1.60 19.95
CA GLN A 199 -11.30 2.01 19.03
C GLN A 199 -10.93 1.81 17.56
N ALA A 200 -9.65 1.95 17.20
CA ALA A 200 -9.15 1.60 15.87
C ALA A 200 -8.93 0.09 15.67
N GLY A 201 -9.25 -0.76 16.64
CA GLY A 201 -9.04 -2.21 16.58
C GLY A 201 -7.57 -2.62 16.75
N LEU A 202 -6.77 -1.81 17.45
CA LEU A 202 -5.38 -2.07 17.84
C LEU A 202 -5.34 -2.38 19.34
N GLY A 203 -5.53 -3.65 19.68
CA GLY A 203 -5.57 -4.14 21.06
C GLY A 203 -4.20 -4.14 21.79
N PRO A 204 -4.19 -4.43 23.11
CA PRO A 204 -3.03 -4.29 23.98
C PRO A 204 -1.81 -5.12 23.56
N ASP A 205 -2.01 -6.29 22.96
CA ASP A 205 -0.90 -7.14 22.48
C ASP A 205 -0.15 -6.53 21.28
N ARG A 206 -0.72 -5.49 20.65
CA ARG A 206 -0.23 -4.88 19.41
C ARG A 206 0.41 -3.52 19.67
N ILE A 207 -0.11 -2.77 20.64
CA ILE A 207 0.37 -1.41 20.90
C ILE A 207 1.85 -1.41 21.27
N HIS A 208 2.30 -2.44 22.01
CA HIS A 208 3.67 -2.57 22.49
C HIS A 208 4.65 -3.21 21.49
N ARG A 209 4.23 -3.36 20.23
CA ARG A 209 5.02 -4.04 19.20
C ARG A 209 5.61 -3.04 18.24
N PRO A 210 6.80 -3.32 17.67
CA PRO A 210 7.34 -2.51 16.60
C PRO A 210 6.35 -2.44 15.42
N ALA A 211 6.07 -1.23 14.92
CA ALA A 211 5.06 -0.99 13.89
C ALA A 211 5.30 -1.81 12.61
N GLY A 212 6.56 -2.14 12.30
CA GLY A 212 6.93 -2.97 11.15
C GLY A 212 6.53 -4.45 11.27
N THR A 213 6.10 -4.90 12.45
CA THR A 213 5.61 -6.27 12.68
C THR A 213 4.09 -6.41 12.56
N LEU A 214 3.38 -5.28 12.42
CA LEU A 214 1.94 -5.21 12.26
C LEU A 214 1.53 -5.53 10.81
N SER A 215 0.28 -5.94 10.62
CA SER A 215 -0.27 -6.11 9.26
C SER A 215 -0.35 -4.77 8.51
N GLY A 216 -0.46 -4.81 7.18
CA GLY A 216 -0.58 -3.59 6.38
C GLY A 216 -1.79 -2.72 6.79
N GLY A 217 -2.91 -3.35 7.10
CA GLY A 217 -4.11 -2.67 7.61
C GLY A 217 -3.91 -2.07 8.99
N GLU A 218 -3.26 -2.78 9.91
CA GLU A 218 -2.93 -2.24 11.24
C GLU A 218 -1.98 -1.06 11.18
N ARG A 219 -0.95 -1.14 10.34
CA ARG A 219 -0.04 -0.01 10.09
C ARG A 219 -0.80 1.20 9.54
N MET A 220 -1.72 0.99 8.60
CA MET A 220 -2.56 2.07 8.06
C MET A 220 -3.39 2.73 9.17
N ARG A 221 -4.03 1.93 10.04
CA ARG A 221 -4.82 2.44 11.16
C ARG A 221 -3.97 3.20 12.17
N GLY A 222 -2.81 2.67 12.54
CA GLY A 222 -1.85 3.36 13.41
C GLY A 222 -1.36 4.69 12.80
N ALA A 223 -1.04 4.70 11.51
CA ALA A 223 -0.58 5.89 10.80
C ALA A 223 -1.70 6.96 10.70
N LEU A 224 -2.95 6.54 10.49
CA LEU A 224 -4.11 7.43 10.52
C LEU A 224 -4.32 8.05 11.90
N LEU A 225 -4.16 7.28 12.97
CA LEU A 225 -4.22 7.81 14.34
C LEU A 225 -3.11 8.82 14.60
N CYS A 226 -1.85 8.48 14.30
CA CYS A 226 -0.75 9.42 14.47
C CYS A 226 -0.97 10.69 13.64
N ALA A 227 -1.45 10.59 12.40
CA ALA A 227 -1.71 11.75 11.55
C ALA A 227 -2.87 12.61 12.07
N GLY A 228 -3.92 12.01 12.63
CA GLY A 228 -5.08 12.73 13.15
C GLY A 228 -4.85 13.35 14.53
N LEU A 229 -3.98 12.74 15.34
CA LEU A 229 -3.60 13.24 16.66
C LEU A 229 -2.40 14.18 16.62
N HIS A 230 -1.71 14.27 15.48
CA HIS A 230 -0.57 15.16 15.29
C HIS A 230 -1.00 16.59 15.56
N GLN A 231 -0.47 17.16 16.65
CA GLN A 231 -0.60 18.59 16.89
C GLN A 231 0.45 19.30 16.04
N PRO A 232 0.04 20.15 15.09
CA PRO A 232 0.99 20.91 14.33
C PRO A 232 1.65 21.94 15.24
N THR A 233 2.99 21.90 15.26
CA THR A 233 3.85 22.89 15.92
C THR A 233 3.80 24.23 15.21
#